data_AF-X0WSH7-F1
#
_entry.id   AF-X0WSH7-F1
#
_cell.length_a   1.000
_cell.length_b   1.000
_cell.length_c   1.000
_cell.angle_alpha   90.00
_cell.angle_beta   90.00
_cell.angle_gamma   90.00
#
_symmetry.space_group_name_H-M   'P 1'
#
loop_
_entity.id
_entity.type
_entity.pdbx_description
1 polymer ?
#
loop_
_entity_poly.entity_id
_entity_poly.type
_entity_poly.pdbx_seq_one_letter_code
_entity_poly.pdbx_strand_id
1 'polypeptide(L)'
;MGDCCEVEIRTEEELFEAMKKYEGFFEGELIEGFSKIPILPTKDEERRTVFGYGWKKGVIPFPEMRYGIKQNALQISYPCSVIIFKRGNFFGGFGKDTYAKRLKFIAEGNPLQFVLKIIMNSLYGKFGQKRVHRGVKYLMEKEYMQILRGEKTP
;
A
#
# COMPACT_ATOMS: atom_id res chain seq x y z
N MET A 1 -10.44 6.06 -15.79
CA MET A 1 -9.81 4.90 -15.12
C MET A 1 -8.99 4.22 -16.19
N GLY A 2 -7.66 4.23 -16.08
CA GLY A 2 -6.79 3.64 -17.09
C GLY A 2 -6.89 2.11 -17.08
N ASP A 3 -6.66 1.50 -18.24
CA ASP A 3 -6.64 0.05 -18.44
C ASP A 3 -5.69 -0.60 -17.42
N CYS A 4 -6.26 -1.28 -16.43
CA CYS A 4 -5.55 -2.16 -15.52
C CYS A 4 -5.66 -3.56 -16.09
N CYS A 5 -4.53 -4.25 -16.26
CA CYS A 5 -4.51 -5.58 -16.84
C CYS A 5 -3.67 -6.50 -15.96
N GLU A 6 -4.16 -7.72 -15.76
CA GLU A 6 -3.37 -8.81 -15.21
C GLU A 6 -2.64 -9.52 -16.36
N VAL A 7 -1.36 -9.81 -16.18
CA VAL A 7 -0.49 -10.41 -17.19
C VAL A 7 0.33 -11.51 -16.52
N GLU A 8 0.34 -12.70 -17.12
CA GLU A 8 1.27 -13.77 -16.74
C GLU A 8 2.64 -13.48 -17.35
N ILE A 9 3.68 -13.53 -16.51
CA ILE A 9 5.06 -13.33 -16.88
C ILE A 9 5.82 -14.64 -16.68
N ARG A 10 6.51 -15.10 -17.71
CA ARG A 10 7.18 -16.40 -17.74
C ARG A 10 8.69 -16.29 -17.62
N THR A 11 9.24 -15.10 -17.89
CA THR A 11 10.67 -14.85 -17.90
C THR A 11 11.03 -13.56 -17.19
N GLU A 12 12.30 -13.42 -16.81
CA GLU A 12 12.81 -12.21 -16.17
C GLU A 12 12.80 -11.01 -17.12
N GLU A 13 13.11 -11.25 -18.39
CA GLU A 13 13.12 -10.23 -19.43
C GLU A 13 11.73 -9.62 -19.63
N GLU A 14 10.68 -10.45 -19.69
CA GLU A 14 9.29 -10.00 -19.77
C GLU A 14 8.91 -9.13 -18.57
N LEU A 15 9.34 -9.51 -17.36
CA LEU A 15 9.08 -8.73 -16.16
C LEU A 15 9.76 -7.35 -16.24
N PHE A 16 11.02 -7.30 -16.67
CA PHE A 16 11.74 -6.04 -16.82
C PHE A 16 11.10 -5.12 -17.85
N GLU A 17 10.68 -5.64 -18.99
CA GLU A 17 9.98 -4.85 -20.01
C GLU A 17 8.66 -4.31 -19.48
N ALA A 18 7.90 -5.12 -18.72
CA ALA A 18 6.69 -4.65 -18.05
C ALA A 18 7.00 -3.52 -17.05
N MET A 19 8.02 -3.66 -16.20
CA MET A 19 8.43 -2.66 -15.21
C MET A 19 9.00 -1.37 -15.82
N LYS A 20 9.57 -1.43 -17.03
CA LYS A 20 10.04 -0.25 -17.77
C LYS A 20 8.86 0.58 -18.26
N LYS A 21 7.83 -0.09 -18.81
CA LYS A 21 6.71 0.55 -19.50
C LYS A 21 5.56 0.93 -18.56
N TYR A 22 5.34 0.18 -17.49
CA TYR A 22 4.18 0.31 -16.61
C TYR A 22 4.57 0.46 -15.13
N GLU A 23 3.59 0.87 -14.32
CA GLU A 23 3.60 0.59 -12.88
C GLU A 23 2.70 -0.60 -12.60
N GLY A 24 2.87 -1.21 -11.44
CA GLY A 24 2.16 -2.43 -11.15
C GLY A 24 2.50 -3.04 -9.81
N PHE A 25 1.93 -4.22 -9.63
CA PHE A 25 2.18 -5.11 -8.52
C PHE A 25 2.58 -6.48 -9.09
N PHE A 26 3.67 -7.03 -8.57
CA PHE A 26 4.01 -8.43 -8.71
C PHE A 26 3.18 -9.25 -7.73
N GLU A 27 2.67 -10.39 -8.17
CA GLU A 27 2.03 -11.38 -7.33
C GLU A 27 2.68 -12.75 -7.58
N GLY A 28 3.32 -13.28 -6.55
CA GLY A 28 4.02 -14.55 -6.68
C GLY A 28 4.97 -14.85 -5.54
N GLU A 29 5.86 -15.79 -5.83
CA GLU A 29 6.87 -16.29 -4.90
C GLU A 29 8.25 -15.79 -5.30
N LEU A 30 9.06 -15.44 -4.31
CA LEU A 30 10.44 -15.02 -4.50
C LEU A 30 11.30 -15.41 -3.31
N ILE A 31 12.61 -15.33 -3.48
CA ILE A 31 13.59 -15.47 -2.41
C ILE A 31 14.26 -14.12 -2.22
N GLU A 32 14.13 -13.56 -1.02
CA GLU A 32 14.91 -12.39 -0.63
C GLU A 32 16.26 -12.84 -0.06
N GLY A 33 17.34 -12.45 -0.70
CA GLY A 33 18.70 -12.67 -0.22
C GLY A 33 19.00 -11.85 1.03
N PHE A 34 20.07 -12.22 1.74
CA PHE A 34 20.54 -11.42 2.86
C PHE A 34 20.96 -10.02 2.39
N SER A 35 20.43 -8.99 3.04
CA SER A 35 20.78 -7.60 2.79
C SER A 35 20.89 -6.85 4.11
N LYS A 36 21.76 -5.83 4.16
CA LYS A 36 21.91 -4.98 5.35
C LYS A 36 20.63 -4.22 5.68
N ILE A 37 19.85 -3.88 4.65
CA ILE A 37 18.56 -3.19 4.76
C ILE A 37 17.54 -4.08 4.04
N PRO A 38 16.75 -4.88 4.79
CA PRO A 38 15.72 -5.71 4.20
C PRO A 38 14.70 -4.89 3.43
N ILE A 39 14.21 -5.45 2.34
CA ILE A 39 13.43 -4.75 1.33
C ILE A 39 11.96 -4.98 1.56
N LEU A 40 11.57 -6.23 1.79
CA LEU A 40 10.16 -6.59 1.87
C LEU A 40 9.75 -6.85 3.32
N PRO A 41 8.79 -6.08 3.86
CA PRO A 41 8.19 -6.42 5.14
C PRO A 41 7.36 -7.70 4.99
N THR A 42 7.46 -8.59 5.95
CA THR A 42 6.58 -9.75 6.09
C THR A 42 5.81 -9.68 7.41
N LYS A 43 4.76 -10.48 7.52
CA LYS A 43 4.04 -10.69 8.77
C LYS A 43 4.46 -12.01 9.38
N ASP A 44 4.82 -12.00 10.66
CA ASP A 44 5.02 -13.23 11.41
C ASP A 44 3.67 -13.86 11.84
N GLU A 45 3.74 -14.98 12.54
CA GLU A 45 2.57 -15.71 13.03
C GLU A 45 1.69 -14.85 13.96
N GLU A 46 2.30 -13.92 14.71
CA GLU A 46 1.63 -12.95 15.58
C GLU A 46 1.13 -11.70 14.82
N ARG A 47 1.26 -11.66 13.49
CA ARG A 47 0.91 -10.53 12.61
C ARG A 47 1.72 -9.25 12.86
N ARG A 48 2.87 -9.36 13.52
CA ARG A 48 3.85 -8.29 13.66
C ARG A 48 4.57 -8.10 12.34
N THR A 49 4.92 -6.85 12.03
CA THR A 49 5.76 -6.57 10.85
C THR A 49 7.19 -6.96 11.18
N VAL A 50 7.74 -7.90 10.42
CA VAL A 50 9.12 -8.35 10.55
C VAL A 50 9.85 -8.15 9.23
N PHE A 51 11.16 -8.01 9.32
CA PHE A 51 12.04 -7.79 8.18
C PHE A 51 13.08 -8.91 8.20
N GLY A 52 12.96 -9.83 7.24
CA GLY A 52 13.82 -11.01 7.15
C GLY A 52 14.18 -11.35 5.72
N TYR A 53 15.08 -12.33 5.57
CA TYR A 53 15.48 -12.91 4.29
C TYR A 53 14.89 -14.33 4.15
N GLY A 54 14.96 -14.90 2.95
CA GLY A 54 14.44 -16.22 2.62
C GLY A 54 13.21 -16.15 1.71
N TRP A 55 12.47 -17.27 1.66
CA TRP A 55 11.31 -17.41 0.80
C TRP A 55 10.16 -16.51 1.24
N LYS A 56 9.54 -15.82 0.28
CA LYS A 56 8.40 -14.94 0.47
C LYS A 56 7.36 -15.14 -0.61
N LYS A 57 6.10 -14.98 -0.24
CA LYS A 57 4.96 -14.97 -1.14
C LYS A 57 4.09 -13.76 -0.85
N GLY A 58 3.67 -13.06 -1.88
CA GLY A 58 2.73 -11.96 -1.71
C GLY A 58 2.62 -11.04 -2.91
N VAL A 59 1.97 -9.90 -2.65
CA VAL A 59 1.77 -8.84 -3.62
C VAL A 59 2.75 -7.71 -3.33
N ILE A 60 3.65 -7.44 -4.27
CA ILE A 60 4.78 -6.54 -4.09
C ILE A 60 4.72 -5.45 -5.16
N PRO A 61 4.71 -4.15 -4.79
CA PRO A 61 4.67 -3.11 -5.79
C PRO A 61 5.98 -3.04 -6.58
N PHE A 62 5.89 -2.62 -7.85
CA PHE A 62 7.05 -2.55 -8.75
C PHE A 62 8.19 -1.64 -8.26
N PRO A 63 7.97 -0.51 -7.55
CA PRO A 63 9.06 0.25 -6.94
C PRO A 63 9.97 -0.59 -6.03
N GLU A 64 9.39 -1.41 -5.16
CA GLU A 64 10.10 -2.31 -4.24
C GLU A 64 10.82 -3.43 -5.02
N MET A 65 10.15 -4.01 -6.03
CA MET A 65 10.78 -5.00 -6.92
C MET A 65 12.01 -4.43 -7.63
N ARG A 66 11.88 -3.25 -8.25
CA ARG A 66 13.00 -2.57 -8.94
C ARG A 66 14.14 -2.27 -7.99
N TYR A 67 13.83 -1.84 -6.77
CA TYR A 67 14.87 -1.59 -5.76
C TYR A 67 15.60 -2.89 -5.40
N GLY A 68 14.87 -3.97 -5.12
CA GLY A 68 15.50 -5.22 -4.69
C GLY A 68 16.27 -5.97 -5.77
N ILE A 69 15.79 -5.94 -7.01
CA ILE A 69 16.54 -6.46 -8.15
C ILE A 69 17.83 -5.65 -8.36
N LYS A 70 17.77 -4.31 -8.26
CA LYS A 70 18.97 -3.45 -8.36
C LYS A 70 20.00 -3.74 -7.26
N GLN A 71 19.56 -4.16 -6.07
CA GLN A 71 20.45 -4.56 -4.97
C GLN A 71 20.91 -6.03 -5.07
N ASN A 72 20.52 -6.76 -6.11
CA ASN A 72 20.73 -8.21 -6.23
C ASN A 72 20.22 -9.00 -5.01
N ALA A 73 19.13 -8.51 -4.41
CA ALA A 73 18.56 -9.03 -3.17
C ALA A 73 17.27 -9.80 -3.39
N LEU A 74 16.71 -9.85 -4.61
CA LEU A 74 15.49 -10.57 -4.93
C LEU A 74 15.75 -11.56 -6.07
N GLN A 75 15.38 -12.82 -5.85
CA GLN A 75 15.35 -13.86 -6.87
C GLN A 75 13.90 -14.28 -7.08
N ILE A 76 13.40 -14.15 -8.30
CA ILE A 76 11.99 -14.31 -8.62
C ILE A 76 11.75 -15.71 -9.17
N SER A 77 10.71 -16.38 -8.68
CA SER A 77 10.25 -17.65 -9.25
C SER A 77 9.30 -17.37 -10.41
N TYR A 78 9.49 -18.08 -11.52
CA TYR A 78 8.63 -18.00 -12.71
C TYR A 78 7.88 -19.31 -12.95
N PRO A 79 6.68 -19.27 -13.56
CA PRO A 79 5.93 -18.07 -13.96
C PRO A 79 5.36 -17.29 -12.76
N CYS A 80 5.10 -15.99 -12.95
CA CYS A 80 4.46 -15.12 -11.96
C CYS A 80 3.33 -14.28 -12.58
N SER A 81 2.43 -13.77 -11.74
CA SER A 81 1.38 -12.84 -12.18
C SER A 81 1.80 -11.40 -11.87
N VAL A 82 1.46 -10.47 -12.77
CA VAL A 82 1.61 -9.04 -12.52
C VAL A 82 0.33 -8.30 -12.86
N ILE A 83 -0.03 -7.34 -12.02
CA ILE A 83 -1.09 -6.39 -12.27
C ILE A 83 -0.44 -5.08 -12.72
N ILE A 84 -0.64 -4.69 -13.98
CA ILE A 84 -0.03 -3.50 -14.58
C ILE A 84 -1.05 -2.41 -14.87
N PHE A 85 -0.60 -1.16 -14.74
CA PHE A 85 -1.35 0.03 -15.09
C PHE A 85 -0.42 1.12 -15.63
N LYS A 86 -0.99 2.01 -16.46
CA LYS A 86 -0.23 3.13 -17.04
C LYS A 86 0.27 4.07 -15.93
N ARG A 87 1.53 4.49 -16.06
CA ARG A 87 2.09 5.61 -15.29
C ARG A 87 1.24 6.86 -15.50
N GLY A 88 0.91 7.52 -14.41
CA GLY A 88 0.13 8.75 -14.45
C GLY A 88 0.47 9.67 -13.30
N ASN A 89 0.46 10.97 -13.57
CA ASN A 89 0.61 12.00 -12.55
C ASN A 89 -0.76 12.61 -12.22
N PHE A 90 -1.59 11.84 -11.51
CA PHE A 90 -2.98 12.24 -11.24
C PHE A 90 -3.09 13.35 -10.19
N PHE A 91 -2.13 13.43 -9.26
CA PHE A 91 -2.20 14.33 -8.10
C PHE A 91 -1.05 15.34 -8.02
N GLY A 92 -0.17 15.40 -9.02
CA GLY A 92 1.01 16.27 -8.98
C GLY A 92 0.66 17.75 -8.87
N GLY A 93 -0.35 18.22 -9.61
CA GLY A 93 -0.84 19.60 -9.51
C GLY A 93 -1.37 19.90 -8.11
N PHE A 94 -2.30 19.06 -7.62
CA PHE A 94 -2.85 19.18 -6.27
C PHE A 94 -1.76 19.23 -5.21
N GLY A 95 -0.80 18.29 -5.24
CA GLY A 95 0.28 18.20 -4.27
C GLY A 95 1.21 19.42 -4.32
N LYS A 96 1.61 19.86 -5.52
CA LYS A 96 2.47 21.02 -5.70
C LYS A 96 1.79 22.30 -5.20
N ASP A 97 0.54 22.52 -5.57
CA ASP A 97 -0.19 23.74 -5.24
C ASP A 97 -0.53 23.83 -3.75
N THR A 98 -0.99 22.73 -3.14
CA THR A 98 -1.26 22.70 -1.70
C THR A 98 0.01 22.82 -0.87
N TYR A 99 1.11 22.20 -1.29
CA TYR A 99 2.40 22.34 -0.60
C TYR A 99 2.95 23.76 -0.69
N ALA A 100 2.90 24.39 -1.87
CA ALA A 100 3.33 25.77 -2.05
C ALA A 100 2.51 26.75 -1.19
N LYS A 101 1.17 26.58 -1.13
CA LYS A 101 0.31 27.35 -0.22
C LYS A 101 0.65 27.11 1.25
N ARG A 102 0.95 25.86 1.62
CA ARG A 102 1.36 25.52 2.98
C ARG A 102 2.65 26.23 3.38
N LEU A 103 3.64 26.30 2.50
CA LEU A 103 4.88 27.04 2.77
C LEU A 103 4.65 28.53 3.01
N LYS A 104 3.75 29.16 2.24
CA LYS A 104 3.35 30.56 2.49
C LYS A 104 2.73 30.73 3.87
N PHE A 105 1.79 29.88 4.25
CA PHE A 105 1.17 29.93 5.58
C PHE A 105 2.15 29.67 6.72
N ILE A 106 3.19 28.87 6.51
CA ILE A 106 4.27 28.71 7.49
C ILE A 106 5.04 30.02 7.66
N ALA A 107 5.42 30.67 6.55
CA ALA A 107 6.17 31.92 6.58
C ALA A 107 5.37 33.06 7.25
N GLU A 108 4.04 33.03 7.11
CA GLU A 108 3.12 34.00 7.71
C GLU A 108 2.71 33.67 9.16
N GLY A 109 3.17 32.54 9.72
CA GLY A 109 2.71 32.07 11.04
C GLY A 109 1.22 31.69 11.08
N ASN A 110 0.61 31.43 9.92
CA ASN A 110 -0.81 31.17 9.77
C ASN A 110 -1.16 29.70 10.14
N PRO A 111 -2.06 29.46 11.11
CA PRO A 111 -2.42 28.11 11.56
C PRO A 111 -3.07 27.25 10.48
N LEU A 112 -3.56 27.83 9.38
CA LEU A 112 -4.11 27.09 8.24
C LEU A 112 -3.09 26.12 7.59
N GLN A 113 -1.78 26.28 7.85
CA GLN A 113 -0.78 25.30 7.40
C GLN A 113 -1.05 23.89 7.95
N PHE A 114 -1.65 23.77 9.14
CA PHE A 114 -2.02 22.48 9.72
C PHE A 114 -3.18 21.83 8.96
N VAL A 115 -4.17 22.63 8.56
CA VAL A 115 -5.30 22.15 7.74
C VAL A 115 -4.80 21.60 6.40
N LEU A 116 -3.90 22.33 5.74
CA LEU A 116 -3.29 21.87 4.49
C LEU A 116 -2.47 20.58 4.68
N LYS A 117 -1.72 20.45 5.78
CA LYS A 117 -1.01 19.21 6.12
C LYS A 117 -1.96 18.03 6.26
N ILE A 118 -3.08 18.21 6.98
CA ILE A 118 -4.09 17.17 7.18
C ILE A 118 -4.73 16.78 5.85
N ILE A 119 -5.11 17.75 5.01
CA ILE A 119 -5.69 17.50 3.69
C ILE A 119 -4.72 16.68 2.82
N MET A 120 -3.44 17.07 2.77
CA MET A 120 -2.43 16.34 1.99
C MET A 120 -2.25 14.89 2.47
N ASN A 121 -2.16 14.69 3.79
CA ASN A 121 -2.03 13.35 4.37
C ASN A 121 -3.31 12.51 4.20
N SER A 122 -4.48 13.16 4.24
CA SER A 122 -5.78 12.51 4.11
C SER A 122 -6.02 11.99 2.70
N LEU A 123 -5.44 12.63 1.68
CA LEU A 123 -5.52 12.17 0.29
C LEU A 123 -5.02 10.72 0.19
N TYR A 124 -3.80 10.43 0.67
CA TYR A 124 -3.26 9.08 0.66
C TYR A 124 -4.09 8.10 1.50
N GLY A 125 -4.49 8.52 2.71
CA GLY A 125 -5.28 7.69 3.62
C GLY A 125 -6.62 7.25 3.02
N LYS A 126 -7.25 8.10 2.18
CA LYS A 126 -8.52 7.78 1.54
C LYS A 126 -8.40 6.63 0.53
N PHE A 127 -7.29 6.54 -0.21
CA PHE A 127 -7.06 5.44 -1.16
C PHE A 127 -6.70 4.12 -0.47
N GLY A 128 -6.10 4.17 0.72
CA GLY A 128 -5.83 2.98 1.55
C GLY A 128 -7.01 2.53 2.42
N GLN A 129 -8.15 3.23 2.35
CA GLN A 129 -9.29 2.94 3.23
C GLN A 129 -9.92 1.59 2.84
N LYS A 130 -9.84 0.60 3.75
CA LYS A 130 -10.57 -0.66 3.57
C LYS A 130 -12.07 -0.37 3.52
N ARG A 131 -12.79 -1.01 2.60
CA ARG A 131 -14.26 -1.00 2.55
C ARG A 131 -14.87 -1.88 3.66
N VAL A 132 -14.45 -1.68 4.90
CA VAL A 132 -15.10 -2.31 6.05
C VAL A 132 -16.24 -1.39 6.46
N HIS A 133 -17.46 -1.72 6.05
CA HIS A 133 -18.64 -1.10 6.65
C HIS A 133 -18.80 -1.74 8.02
N ARG A 134 -18.35 -1.05 9.08
CA ARG A 134 -18.77 -1.40 10.43
C ARG A 134 -20.23 -0.97 10.54
N GLY A 135 -21.14 -1.93 10.36
CA GLY A 135 -22.56 -1.68 10.59
C GLY A 135 -22.75 -1.23 12.03
N VAL A 136 -23.34 -0.05 12.21
CA VAL A 136 -23.84 0.37 13.52
C VAL A 136 -25.18 -0.32 13.68
N LYS A 137 -25.24 -1.37 14.50
CA LYS A 137 -26.52 -2.00 14.85
C LYS A 137 -27.13 -1.22 16.00
N TYR A 138 -28.33 -0.68 15.81
CA TYR A 138 -29.13 -0.20 16.92
C TYR A 138 -29.55 -1.41 17.76
N LEU A 139 -29.16 -1.43 19.04
CA LEU A 139 -29.64 -2.43 19.98
C LEU A 139 -31.07 -2.07 20.35
N MET A 140 -32.00 -3.01 20.15
CA MET A 140 -33.32 -2.89 20.75
C MET A 140 -33.19 -3.02 22.27
N GLU A 141 -34.07 -2.39 23.05
CA GLU A 141 -33.98 -2.33 24.51
C GLU A 141 -33.79 -3.71 25.18
N LYS A 142 -34.44 -4.74 24.62
CA LYS A 142 -34.28 -6.14 25.06
C LYS A 142 -32.85 -6.67 24.86
N GLU A 143 -32.22 -6.37 23.74
CA GLU A 143 -30.84 -6.79 23.44
C GLU A 143 -29.82 -6.04 24.31
N TYR A 144 -30.09 -4.75 24.59
CA TYR A 144 -29.27 -3.94 25.50
C TYR A 144 -29.31 -4.49 26.93
N MET A 145 -30.49 -4.85 27.43
CA MET A 145 -30.64 -5.44 28.76
C MET A 145 -29.97 -6.81 28.89
N GLN A 146 -29.93 -7.61 27.82
CA GLN A 146 -29.21 -8.89 27.82
C GLN A 146 -27.69 -8.72 27.89
N ILE A 147 -27.15 -7.69 27.24
CA ILE A 147 -25.72 -7.35 27.33
C ILE A 147 -25.37 -6.89 28.75
N LEU A 148 -26.19 -6.02 29.36
CA LEU A 148 -25.97 -5.56 30.74
C LEU A 148 -26.00 -6.69 31.78
N ARG A 149 -26.79 -7.75 31.51
CA ARG A 149 -26.86 -8.96 32.36
C ARG A 149 -25.74 -9.96 32.10
N GLY A 150 -24.87 -9.72 31.11
CA GLY A 150 -23.82 -10.65 30.71
C GLY A 150 -24.34 -11.89 29.96
N GLU A 151 -25.60 -11.88 29.55
CA GLU A 151 -26.25 -12.99 28.83
C GLU A 151 -25.89 -13.00 27.34
N LYS A 152 -25.36 -11.89 26.82
CA LYS A 152 -24.97 -11.71 25.41
C LYS A 152 -23.75 -10.80 25.29
N THR A 153 -22.80 -11.14 24.44
CA THR A 153 -21.65 -10.29 24.11
C THR A 153 -22.05 -9.22 23.07
N PRO A 154 -21.50 -7.98 23.17
CA PRO A 154 -21.76 -6.90 22.22
C PRO A 154 -21.43 -7.25 20.76
#